data_AF-A0A0N0DBH6-F1
#
_entry.id   AF-A0A0N0DBH6-F1
#
_cell.length_a   1.000
_cell.length_b   1.000
_cell.length_c   1.000
_cell.angle_alpha   90.00
_cell.angle_beta   90.00
_cell.angle_gamma   90.00
#
_symmetry.space_group_name_H-M   'P 1'
#
loop_
_entity.id
_entity.type
_entity.pdbx_description
1 polymer ?
#
loop_
_entity_poly.entity_id
_entity_poly.type
_entity_poly.pdbx_seq_one_letter_code
_entity_poly.pdbx_strand_id
1 'polypeptide(L)'
;MHDQDAFEPVFDETHYYDVAFTVALKFIKIRLTQDLDSLHAFALRNPDATGEARYDHLQEEAMSNILLKRPDIVAQEQYLQLVTQLRAQILQLDKKVKKDNQHFWPAVLNPNLYAYDVLTMHSPGTREEAVLIFQQSWYSWSETQPAIQYIRGIITNDM
;
A
#
# COMPACT_ATOMS: atom_id res chain seq x y z
N MET A 1 -20.59 -10.74 9.05
CA MET A 1 -19.61 -9.80 8.45
C MET A 1 -18.26 -10.45 8.73
N HIS A 2 -17.62 -11.05 7.72
CA HIS A 2 -16.27 -11.59 7.92
C HIS A 2 -15.35 -10.41 8.22
N ASP A 3 -14.54 -10.50 9.28
CA ASP A 3 -13.46 -9.54 9.50
C ASP A 3 -12.53 -9.60 8.29
N GLN A 4 -12.48 -8.52 7.51
CA GLN A 4 -11.62 -8.44 6.33
C GLN A 4 -10.16 -8.43 6.80
N ASP A 5 -9.36 -9.40 6.33
CA ASP A 5 -7.96 -9.53 6.71
C ASP A 5 -7.02 -8.90 5.66
N ALA A 6 -6.43 -7.75 6.01
CA ALA A 6 -5.50 -7.02 5.14
C ALA A 6 -4.19 -7.79 4.84
N PHE A 7 -3.90 -8.85 5.61
CA PHE A 7 -2.74 -9.72 5.44
C PHE A 7 -2.98 -10.86 4.46
N GLU A 8 -4.22 -11.05 3.99
CA GLU A 8 -4.53 -12.11 3.04
C GLU A 8 -3.61 -12.06 1.81
N PRO A 9 -3.16 -13.23 1.31
CA PRO A 9 -2.43 -13.34 0.07
C PRO A 9 -3.14 -12.64 -1.08
N VAL A 10 -2.37 -12.02 -1.97
CA VAL A 10 -2.91 -11.44 -3.20
C VAL A 10 -3.35 -12.59 -4.09
N PHE A 11 -4.50 -12.41 -4.75
CA PHE A 11 -5.11 -13.43 -5.60
C PHE A 11 -4.20 -13.78 -6.80
N ASP A 12 -4.02 -15.07 -7.06
CA ASP A 12 -3.27 -15.54 -8.25
C ASP A 12 -4.09 -15.42 -9.56
N GLU A 13 -5.44 -15.45 -9.51
CA GLU A 13 -6.27 -15.62 -10.73
C GLU A 13 -7.63 -14.88 -10.78
N THR A 14 -7.93 -13.96 -9.86
CA THR A 14 -9.27 -13.33 -9.86
C THR A 14 -9.43 -12.30 -10.99
N HIS A 15 -10.24 -12.68 -11.99
CA HIS A 15 -10.62 -11.90 -13.17
C HIS A 15 -11.55 -10.69 -12.89
N TYR A 16 -11.83 -10.38 -11.62
CA TYR A 16 -12.93 -9.48 -11.23
C TYR A 16 -12.50 -8.18 -10.55
N TYR A 17 -11.20 -7.94 -10.40
CA TYR A 17 -10.71 -6.71 -9.79
C TYR A 17 -10.16 -5.76 -10.83
N ASP A 18 -10.77 -4.58 -10.90
CA ASP A 18 -10.30 -3.48 -11.74
C ASP A 18 -8.97 -2.91 -11.23
N VAL A 19 -8.39 -2.04 -12.05
CA VAL A 19 -7.11 -1.38 -11.76
C VAL A 19 -7.22 -0.52 -10.50
N ALA A 20 -8.37 0.14 -10.28
CA ALA A 20 -8.56 1.02 -9.13
C ALA A 20 -8.49 0.25 -7.81
N PHE A 21 -9.15 -0.90 -7.72
CA PHE A 21 -9.07 -1.80 -6.58
C PHE A 21 -7.64 -2.30 -6.36
N THR A 22 -6.96 -2.71 -7.43
CA THR A 22 -5.58 -3.22 -7.35
C THR A 22 -4.61 -2.14 -6.83
N VAL A 23 -4.76 -0.91 -7.31
CA VAL A 23 -4.02 0.28 -6.84
C VAL A 23 -4.30 0.56 -5.37
N ALA A 24 -5.57 0.56 -4.96
CA ALA A 24 -5.96 0.80 -3.57
C ALA A 24 -5.44 -0.28 -2.63
N LEU A 25 -5.55 -1.57 -3.00
CA LEU A 25 -5.02 -2.68 -2.21
C LEU A 25 -3.50 -2.59 -2.06
N LYS A 26 -2.80 -2.21 -3.13
CA LYS A 26 -1.35 -1.99 -3.07
C LYS A 26 -1.00 -0.85 -2.11
N PHE A 27 -1.74 0.25 -2.15
CA PHE A 27 -1.55 1.37 -1.22
C PHE A 27 -1.74 0.95 0.24
N ILE A 28 -2.79 0.19 0.53
CA ILE A 28 -3.07 -0.36 1.86
C ILE A 28 -1.92 -1.25 2.34
N LYS A 29 -1.44 -2.17 1.49
CA LYS A 29 -0.32 -3.06 1.85
C LYS A 29 0.99 -2.31 2.06
N ILE A 30 1.25 -1.23 1.31
CA ILE A 30 2.41 -0.36 1.53
C ILE A 30 2.35 0.30 2.91
N ARG A 31 1.21 0.92 3.27
CA ARG A 31 1.01 1.53 4.59
C ARG A 31 1.20 0.51 5.71
N LEU A 32 0.60 -0.67 5.55
CA LEU A 32 0.74 -1.76 6.51
C LEU A 32 2.20 -2.22 6.69
N THR A 33 2.95 -2.29 5.59
CA THR A 33 4.38 -2.63 5.64
C THR A 33 5.17 -1.59 6.42
N GLN A 34 4.87 -0.29 6.22
CA GLN A 34 5.54 0.80 6.93
C GLN A 34 5.18 0.85 8.41
N ASP A 35 3.91 0.61 8.75
CA ASP A 35 3.45 0.50 10.13
C ASP A 35 4.19 -0.64 10.86
N LEU A 36 4.37 -1.79 10.21
CA LEU A 36 5.13 -2.93 10.75
C LEU A 36 6.63 -2.65 10.84
N ASP A 37 7.24 -2.01 9.85
CA ASP A 37 8.66 -1.61 9.89
C ASP A 37 8.90 -0.63 11.05
N SER A 38 7.98 0.32 11.28
CA SER A 38 8.01 1.26 12.41
C SER A 38 7.91 0.52 13.76
N LEU A 39 6.93 -0.38 13.89
CA LEU A 39 6.73 -1.20 15.08
C LEU A 39 7.94 -2.11 15.37
N HIS A 40 8.51 -2.73 14.34
CA HIS A 40 9.70 -3.57 14.47
C HIS A 40 10.91 -2.75 14.95
N ALA A 41 11.11 -1.56 14.37
CA ALA A 41 12.18 -0.67 14.80
C ALA A 41 12.00 -0.17 16.25
N PHE A 42 10.75 0.07 16.67
CA PHE A 42 10.43 0.39 18.06
C PHE A 42 10.76 -0.77 19.01
N ALA A 43 10.37 -2.00 18.68
CA ALA A 43 10.65 -3.18 19.48
C ALA A 43 12.16 -3.47 19.58
N LEU A 44 12.93 -3.23 18.52
CA LEU A 44 14.40 -3.36 18.56
C LEU A 44 15.07 -2.32 19.46
N ARG A 45 14.55 -1.09 19.49
CA ARG A 45 15.06 -0.02 20.38
C ARG A 45 14.62 -0.21 21.83
N ASN A 46 13.51 -0.91 22.06
CA ASN A 46 12.91 -1.13 23.38
C ASN A 46 12.63 -2.63 23.59
N PRO A 47 13.66 -3.46 23.88
CA PRO A 47 13.48 -4.90 24.00
C PRO A 47 12.48 -5.32 25.08
N ASP A 48 12.37 -4.54 26.15
CA ASP A 48 11.47 -4.79 27.28
C ASP A 48 10.08 -4.13 27.10
N ALA A 49 9.77 -3.60 25.92
CA ALA A 49 8.49 -2.94 25.66
C ALA A 49 7.31 -3.91 25.84
N THR A 50 6.38 -3.53 26.71
CA THR A 50 5.12 -4.24 26.93
C THR A 50 4.24 -4.18 25.70
N GLY A 51 3.22 -5.05 25.64
CA GLY A 51 2.20 -4.98 24.60
C GLY A 51 1.52 -3.60 24.56
N GLU A 52 1.26 -3.00 25.72
CA GLU A 52 0.69 -1.65 25.85
C GLU A 52 1.59 -0.58 25.20
N ALA A 53 2.90 -0.57 25.51
CA ALA A 53 3.82 0.37 24.90
C ALA A 53 3.91 0.25 23.36
N ARG A 54 3.76 -0.96 22.83
CA ARG A 54 3.67 -1.20 21.38
C ARG A 54 2.37 -0.65 20.79
N TYR A 55 1.27 -0.73 21.53
CA TYR A 55 -0.01 -0.17 21.14
C TYR A 55 0.02 1.36 21.13
N ASP A 56 0.60 1.98 22.16
CA ASP A 56 0.76 3.43 22.25
C ASP A 56 1.60 3.95 21.06
N HIS A 57 2.73 3.28 20.77
CA HIS A 57 3.54 3.60 19.59
C HIS A 57 2.73 3.54 18.29
N LEU A 58 1.87 2.53 18.12
CA LEU A 58 1.00 2.43 16.93
C LEU A 58 -0.08 3.51 16.90
N GLN A 59 -0.62 3.94 18.05
CA GLN A 59 -1.61 5.02 18.08
C GLN A 59 -1.01 6.36 17.66
N GLU A 60 0.26 6.60 17.99
CA GLU A 60 0.97 7.84 17.68
C GLU A 60 1.54 7.84 16.26
N GLU A 61 2.16 6.73 15.83
CA GLU A 61 3.01 6.70 14.63
C GLU A 61 2.38 5.94 13.45
N ALA A 62 1.38 5.09 13.67
CA ALA A 62 0.83 4.29 12.58
C ALA A 62 0.01 5.13 11.61
N MET A 63 0.21 4.85 10.34
CA MET A 63 -0.49 5.48 9.24
C MET A 63 -1.90 4.92 9.12
N SER A 64 -2.18 3.73 9.66
CA SER A 64 -3.49 3.09 9.63
C SER A 64 -3.87 2.46 10.96
N ASN A 65 -5.18 2.29 11.20
CA ASN A 65 -5.68 1.59 12.38
C ASN A 65 -5.77 0.05 12.20
N ILE A 66 -5.17 -0.50 11.15
CA ILE A 66 -5.26 -1.93 10.83
C ILE A 66 -4.56 -2.77 11.91
N LEU A 67 -3.34 -2.40 12.29
CA LEU A 67 -2.59 -3.11 13.34
C LEU A 67 -3.23 -2.97 14.71
N LEU A 68 -3.84 -1.81 15.02
CA LEU A 68 -4.54 -1.59 16.28
C LEU A 68 -5.69 -2.59 16.51
N LYS A 69 -6.27 -3.13 15.42
CA LYS A 69 -7.33 -4.14 15.48
C LYS A 69 -6.81 -5.57 15.52
N ARG A 70 -5.49 -5.77 15.54
CA ARG A 70 -4.81 -7.08 15.46
C ARG A 70 -3.88 -7.32 16.64
N PRO A 71 -4.42 -7.55 17.85
CA PRO A 71 -3.61 -7.84 19.04
C PRO A 71 -2.71 -9.07 18.87
N ASP A 72 -3.17 -10.04 18.08
CA ASP A 72 -2.39 -11.21 17.69
C ASP A 72 -1.13 -10.84 16.90
N ILE A 73 -1.15 -9.72 16.16
CA ILE A 73 -0.01 -9.18 15.41
C ILE A 73 0.85 -8.24 16.25
N VAL A 74 0.27 -7.40 17.09
CA VAL A 74 1.06 -6.47 17.91
C VAL A 74 1.86 -7.19 19.02
N ALA A 75 1.35 -8.32 19.50
CA ALA A 75 2.01 -9.09 20.56
C ALA A 75 3.20 -9.94 20.09
N GLN A 76 3.29 -10.27 18.79
CA GLN A 76 4.35 -11.14 18.27
C GLN A 76 5.70 -10.42 18.14
N GLU A 77 6.78 -11.18 18.03
CA GLU A 77 8.15 -10.65 17.96
C GLU A 77 8.71 -10.69 16.53
N GLN A 78 8.12 -11.51 15.65
CA GLN A 78 8.65 -11.86 14.33
C GLN A 78 8.01 -11.04 13.20
N TYR A 79 8.04 -9.71 13.30
CA TYR A 79 7.49 -8.82 12.26
C TYR A 79 8.15 -8.98 10.88
N LEU A 80 9.43 -9.38 10.86
CA LEU A 80 10.22 -9.46 9.62
C LEU A 80 9.63 -10.43 8.58
N GLN A 81 9.03 -11.54 9.03
CA GLN A 81 8.40 -12.50 8.13
C GLN A 81 7.16 -11.90 7.48
N LEU A 82 6.30 -11.23 8.26
CA LEU A 82 5.11 -10.54 7.75
C LEU A 82 5.48 -9.41 6.79
N VAL A 83 6.47 -8.60 7.15
CA VAL A 83 7.01 -7.55 6.27
C VAL A 83 7.49 -8.14 4.94
N THR A 84 8.22 -9.25 4.98
CA THR A 84 8.74 -9.91 3.76
C THR A 84 7.58 -10.40 2.87
N GLN A 85 6.55 -11.00 3.46
CA GLN A 85 5.36 -11.45 2.74
C GLN A 85 4.61 -10.28 2.10
N LEU A 86 4.38 -9.19 2.84
CA LEU A 86 3.71 -8.00 2.33
C LEU A 86 4.49 -7.35 1.18
N ARG A 87 5.83 -7.29 1.28
CA ARG A 87 6.69 -6.79 0.19
C ARG A 87 6.54 -7.63 -1.08
N ALA A 88 6.51 -8.95 -0.97
CA ALA A 88 6.27 -9.83 -2.11
C ALA A 88 4.89 -9.58 -2.75
N GLN A 89 3.86 -9.43 -1.92
CA GLN A 89 2.50 -9.10 -2.36
C GLN A 89 2.41 -7.73 -3.06
N ILE A 90 3.13 -6.72 -2.56
CA ILE A 90 3.19 -5.39 -3.20
C ILE A 90 3.79 -5.48 -4.61
N LEU A 91 4.84 -6.30 -4.78
CA LEU A 91 5.46 -6.53 -6.10
C LEU A 91 4.53 -7.30 -7.04
N GLN A 92 3.75 -8.26 -6.54
CA GLN A 92 2.72 -8.94 -7.34
C GLN A 92 1.65 -7.95 -7.83
N LEU A 93 1.16 -7.08 -6.94
CA LEU A 93 0.19 -6.04 -7.29
C LEU A 93 0.77 -5.02 -8.28
N ASP A 94 2.04 -4.67 -8.15
CA ASP A 94 2.73 -3.79 -9.11
C ASP A 94 2.70 -4.35 -10.53
N LYS A 95 3.08 -5.64 -10.67
CA LYS A 95 3.06 -6.36 -11.94
C LYS A 95 1.65 -6.42 -12.52
N LYS A 96 0.63 -6.65 -11.68
CA LYS A 96 -0.77 -6.66 -12.12
C LYS A 96 -1.22 -5.29 -12.63
N VAL A 97 -0.95 -4.20 -11.90
CA VAL A 97 -1.30 -2.84 -12.37
C VAL A 97 -0.59 -2.52 -13.70
N LYS A 98 0.68 -2.90 -13.86
CA LYS A 98 1.41 -2.70 -15.13
C LYS A 98 0.79 -3.48 -16.29
N LYS A 99 0.37 -4.72 -16.04
CA LYS A 99 -0.29 -5.57 -17.03
C LYS A 99 -1.66 -5.01 -17.43
N ASP A 100 -2.45 -4.57 -16.45
CA ASP A 100 -3.83 -4.16 -16.68
C ASP A 100 -3.93 -2.70 -17.18
N ASN A 101 -3.05 -1.81 -16.71
CA ASN A 101 -2.95 -0.43 -17.19
C ASN A 101 -1.54 0.16 -16.96
N GLN A 102 -0.67 0.03 -17.97
CA GLN A 102 0.71 0.53 -17.96
C GLN A 102 0.83 2.05 -17.75
N HIS A 103 -0.24 2.82 -17.96
CA HIS A 103 -0.22 4.28 -17.89
C HIS A 103 -0.33 4.80 -16.46
N PHE A 104 -0.70 3.98 -15.48
CA PHE A 104 -0.93 4.44 -14.11
C PHE A 104 0.32 4.95 -13.39
N TRP A 105 1.40 4.15 -13.35
CA TRP A 105 2.60 4.47 -12.56
C TRP A 105 3.36 5.74 -12.98
N PRO A 106 3.47 6.08 -14.29
CA PRO A 106 4.02 7.37 -14.70
C PRO A 106 3.42 8.58 -13.97
N ALA A 107 2.12 8.55 -13.67
CA ALA A 107 1.43 9.61 -12.95
C ALA A 107 1.91 9.76 -11.49
N VAL A 108 2.17 8.64 -10.82
CA VAL A 108 2.64 8.63 -9.43
C VAL A 108 4.08 9.17 -9.34
N LEU A 109 4.89 8.91 -10.37
CA LEU A 109 6.24 9.49 -10.49
C LEU A 109 6.18 10.99 -10.76
N ASN A 110 5.38 11.41 -11.75
CA ASN A 110 5.21 12.79 -12.16
C ASN A 110 3.72 13.19 -12.15
N PRO A 111 3.19 13.66 -11.00
CA PRO A 111 1.77 14.02 -10.83
C PRO A 111 1.25 15.03 -11.85
N ASN A 112 2.12 15.93 -12.29
CA ASN A 112 1.78 16.98 -13.26
C ASN A 112 1.39 16.42 -14.63
N LEU A 113 1.69 15.15 -14.92
CA LEU A 113 1.25 14.51 -16.15
C LEU A 113 -0.28 14.43 -16.24
N TYR A 114 -0.96 14.14 -15.12
CA TYR A 114 -2.40 13.84 -15.09
C TYR A 114 -3.21 14.78 -14.19
N ALA A 115 -2.58 15.58 -13.33
CA ALA A 115 -3.27 16.42 -12.35
C ALA A 115 -4.27 17.42 -12.95
N TYR A 116 -4.04 17.88 -14.18
CA TYR A 116 -4.86 18.89 -14.85
C TYR A 116 -5.55 18.38 -16.11
N ASP A 117 -5.46 17.07 -16.38
CA ASP A 117 -6.08 16.47 -17.55
C ASP A 117 -7.61 16.48 -17.42
N VAL A 118 -8.28 16.75 -18.54
CA VAL A 118 -9.74 16.71 -18.60
C VAL A 118 -10.20 15.25 -18.65
N LEU A 119 -11.05 14.86 -17.71
CA LEU A 119 -11.69 13.54 -17.73
C LEU A 119 -12.61 13.42 -18.95
N THR A 120 -12.37 12.40 -19.76
CA THR A 120 -13.14 12.07 -20.95
C THR A 120 -13.65 10.62 -20.87
N MET A 121 -14.32 10.14 -21.91
CA MET A 121 -14.72 8.74 -22.00
C MET A 121 -13.49 7.84 -21.90
N HIS A 122 -13.55 6.85 -21.03
CA HIS A 122 -12.45 5.90 -20.80
C HIS A 122 -12.91 4.48 -21.11
N SER A 123 -11.94 3.59 -21.26
CA SER A 123 -12.16 2.16 -21.34
C SER A 123 -11.08 1.44 -20.53
N PRO A 124 -11.30 0.19 -20.10
CA PRO A 124 -10.30 -0.56 -19.35
C PRO A 124 -8.95 -0.61 -20.07
N GLY A 125 -7.89 -0.29 -19.34
CA GLY A 125 -6.50 -0.27 -19.81
C GLY A 125 -6.06 1.00 -20.53
N THR A 126 -6.95 1.98 -20.77
CA THR A 126 -6.57 3.22 -21.48
C THR A 126 -5.90 4.25 -20.57
N ARG A 127 -5.24 5.23 -21.17
CA ARG A 127 -4.65 6.37 -20.45
C ARG A 127 -5.73 7.16 -19.69
N GLU A 128 -6.91 7.32 -20.26
CA GLU A 128 -8.03 8.05 -19.66
C GLU A 128 -8.53 7.36 -18.38
N GLU A 129 -8.55 6.02 -18.36
CA GLU A 129 -8.81 5.25 -17.14
C GLU A 129 -7.73 5.52 -16.08
N ALA A 130 -6.45 5.52 -16.47
CA ALA A 130 -5.36 5.81 -15.55
C ALA A 130 -5.44 7.24 -14.98
N VAL A 131 -5.79 8.24 -15.79
CA VAL A 131 -6.03 9.62 -15.35
C VAL A 131 -7.17 9.67 -14.33
N LEU A 132 -8.28 8.99 -14.62
CA LEU A 132 -9.42 8.92 -13.69
C LEU A 132 -9.02 8.32 -12.34
N ILE A 133 -8.39 7.15 -12.35
CA ILE A 133 -7.97 6.46 -11.12
C ILE A 133 -6.94 7.32 -10.36
N PHE A 134 -6.00 7.93 -11.08
CA PHE A 134 -5.01 8.80 -10.48
C PHE A 134 -5.67 9.99 -9.78
N GLN A 135 -6.50 10.77 -10.48
CA GLN A 135 -7.12 11.97 -9.90
C GLN A 135 -8.00 11.64 -8.70
N GLN A 136 -8.73 10.52 -8.73
CA GLN A 136 -9.59 10.09 -7.63
C GLN A 136 -8.81 9.54 -6.41
N SER A 137 -7.61 8.99 -6.62
CA SER A 137 -6.82 8.39 -5.53
C SER A 137 -5.65 9.26 -5.06
N TRP A 138 -5.22 10.25 -5.85
CA TRP A 138 -3.97 10.99 -5.63
C TRP A 138 -3.90 11.66 -4.26
N TYR A 139 -5.03 12.17 -3.75
CA TYR A 139 -5.09 12.78 -2.43
C TYR A 139 -4.63 11.80 -1.33
N SER A 140 -5.17 10.58 -1.32
CA SER A 140 -4.79 9.54 -0.37
C SER A 140 -3.30 9.18 -0.46
N TRP A 141 -2.75 9.10 -1.66
CA TRP A 141 -1.32 8.91 -1.85
C TRP A 141 -0.51 10.10 -1.29
N SER A 142 -0.92 11.33 -1.62
CA SER A 142 -0.18 12.56 -1.31
C SER A 142 -0.09 12.88 0.18
N GLU A 143 -1.10 12.52 0.97
CA GLU A 143 -1.08 12.66 2.43
C GLU A 143 -0.09 11.71 3.10
N THR A 144 0.41 10.73 2.34
CA THR A 144 1.14 9.58 2.86
C THR A 144 2.55 9.56 2.28
N GLN A 145 3.35 10.57 2.66
CA GLN A 145 4.68 10.80 2.08
C GLN A 145 5.61 9.57 2.16
N PRO A 146 5.70 8.82 3.27
CA PRO A 146 6.51 7.60 3.32
C PRO A 146 6.05 6.57 2.28
N ALA A 147 4.75 6.38 2.06
CA ALA A 147 4.23 5.42 1.10
C ALA A 147 4.55 5.84 -0.34
N ILE A 148 4.49 7.14 -0.65
CA ILE A 148 4.93 7.69 -1.94
C ILE A 148 6.41 7.43 -2.20
N GLN A 149 7.27 7.69 -1.22
CA GLN A 149 8.71 7.45 -1.38
C GLN A 149 9.00 5.97 -1.63
N TYR A 150 8.32 5.10 -0.89
CA TYR A 150 8.43 3.66 -1.04
C TYR A 150 8.03 3.18 -2.44
N ILE A 151 6.86 3.61 -2.94
CA ILE A 151 6.40 3.20 -4.27
C ILE A 151 7.28 3.76 -5.39
N ARG A 152 7.76 5.00 -5.26
CA ARG A 152 8.70 5.60 -6.23
C ARG A 152 10.01 4.83 -6.30
N GLY A 153 10.51 4.36 -5.16
CA GLY A 153 11.67 3.46 -5.10
C GLY A 153 11.44 2.16 -5.86
N ILE A 154 10.28 1.52 -5.68
CA ILE A 154 9.91 0.31 -6.43
C ILE A 154 9.84 0.59 -7.93
N ILE A 155 9.11 1.64 -8.34
CA ILE A 155 8.92 1.96 -9.76
C ILE A 155 10.26 2.29 -10.44
N THR A 156 11.13 3.05 -9.77
CA THR A 156 12.43 3.46 -10.33
C THR A 156 13.40 2.28 -10.48
N ASN A 157 13.39 1.32 -9.55
CA ASN A 157 14.26 0.15 -9.61
C ASN A 157 13.80 -0.92 -10.63
N ASP A 158 12.57 -0.80 -11.15
CA ASP A 158 12.01 -1.73 -12.14
C ASP A 158 12.09 -1.18 -13.58
N MET A 159 12.59 0.05 -13.77
CA MET A 159 12.90 0.68 -15.07
C MET A 159 14.36 0.47 -15.45
#